data_AF-A0A915DP99-F1
#
_entry.id   AF-A0A915DP99-F1
#
_cell.length_a   1.000
_cell.length_b   1.000
_cell.length_c   1.000
_cell.angle_alpha   90.00
_cell.angle_beta   90.00
_cell.angle_gamma   90.00
#
_symmetry.space_group_name_H-M   'P 1'
#
loop_
_entity.id
_entity.type
_entity.pdbx_description
1 polymer ?
#
loop_
_entity_poly.entity_id
_entity_poly.type
_entity_poly.pdbx_seq_one_letter_code
_entity_poly.pdbx_strand_id
1 'polypeptide(L)'
;MDSVFDQLQAVVHGDPPFLKADFYSLDLVDFVNKCLIKETSSRPKYTELMEHNFFKKNNVLDADRMLEERSTFGSYVARFPSD
;
A
#
# COMPACT_ATOMS: atom_id res chain seq x y z
N MET A 1 13.25 23.43 -0.46
CA MET A 1 11.83 23.27 -0.09
C MET A 1 11.08 23.24 -1.39
N ASP A 2 10.75 22.05 -1.88
CA ASP A 2 9.93 21.92 -3.09
C ASP A 2 8.51 22.39 -2.77
N SER A 3 7.93 23.21 -3.63
CA SER A 3 6.60 23.75 -3.40
C SER A 3 5.53 22.68 -3.64
N VAL A 4 4.32 22.91 -3.11
CA VAL A 4 3.15 22.05 -3.41
C VAL A 4 2.91 21.97 -4.93
N PHE A 5 3.21 23.04 -5.66
CA PHE A 5 3.09 23.06 -7.12
C PHE A 5 4.11 22.11 -7.78
N ASP A 6 5.36 22.11 -7.31
CA ASP A 6 6.40 21.20 -7.80
C ASP A 6 6.02 19.73 -7.53
N GLN A 7 5.40 19.45 -6.39
CA GLN A 7 4.89 18.12 -6.06
C GLN A 7 3.76 17.69 -7.02
N LEU A 8 2.80 18.57 -7.33
CA LEU A 8 1.75 18.29 -8.31
C LEU A 8 2.34 18.01 -9.69
N GLN A 9 3.33 18.81 -10.12
CA GLN A 9 4.04 18.59 -11.38
C GLN A 9 4.71 17.21 -11.42
N ALA A 10 5.39 16.80 -10.35
CA ALA A 10 5.99 15.47 -10.25
C ALA A 10 4.95 14.34 -10.29
N VAL A 11 3.81 14.50 -9.62
CA VAL A 11 2.71 13.52 -9.64
C VAL A 11 2.08 13.40 -11.03
N VAL A 12 1.97 14.47 -11.79
CA VAL A 12 1.35 14.44 -13.11
C VAL A 12 2.34 13.95 -14.17
N HIS A 13 3.56 14.50 -14.18
CA HIS A 13 4.51 14.34 -15.29
C HIS A 13 5.71 13.44 -14.98
N GLY A 14 6.05 13.26 -13.71
CA GLY A 14 7.16 12.39 -13.30
C GLY A 14 6.78 10.92 -13.29
N ASP A 15 7.79 10.06 -13.16
CA ASP A 15 7.61 8.62 -12.99
C ASP A 15 6.79 8.32 -11.74
N PRO A 16 5.92 7.29 -11.78
CA PRO A 16 5.20 6.88 -10.58
C PRO A 16 6.19 6.38 -9.51
N PRO A 17 5.93 6.67 -8.23
CA PRO A 17 6.69 6.05 -7.17
C PRO A 17 6.46 4.54 -7.19
N PHE A 18 7.47 3.78 -6.74
CA PHE A 18 7.36 2.33 -6.57
C PHE A 18 7.89 1.93 -5.19
N LEU A 19 7.25 0.91 -4.61
CA LEU A 19 7.68 0.28 -3.38
C LEU A 19 8.85 -0.67 -3.70
N LYS A 20 9.94 -0.55 -2.96
CA LYS A 20 11.10 -1.45 -3.03
C LYS A 20 10.86 -2.67 -2.14
N ALA A 21 11.46 -3.81 -2.48
CA ALA A 21 11.27 -5.06 -1.75
C ALA A 21 12.13 -5.21 -0.47
N ASP A 22 12.87 -4.17 -0.07
CA ASP A 22 13.88 -4.25 0.99
C ASP A 22 13.30 -4.72 2.34
N PHE A 23 12.17 -4.13 2.75
CA PHE A 23 11.52 -4.40 4.04
C PHE A 23 10.11 -4.97 3.91
N TYR A 24 9.66 -5.20 2.69
CA TYR A 24 8.26 -5.51 2.38
C TYR A 24 8.13 -6.86 1.68
N SER A 25 7.04 -7.56 1.95
CA SER A 25 6.74 -8.80 1.23
C SER A 25 6.53 -8.54 -0.25
N LEU A 26 6.91 -9.49 -1.09
CA LEU A 26 6.73 -9.37 -2.55
C LEU A 26 5.26 -9.17 -2.93
N ASP A 27 4.33 -9.82 -2.23
CA ASP A 27 2.88 -9.64 -2.43
C ASP A 27 2.44 -8.19 -2.16
N LEU A 28 2.98 -7.54 -1.12
CA LEU A 28 2.67 -6.14 -0.81
C LEU A 28 3.27 -5.19 -1.85
N VAL A 29 4.54 -5.43 -2.22
CA VAL A 29 5.26 -4.65 -3.23
C VAL A 29 4.49 -4.66 -4.55
N ASP A 30 4.12 -5.85 -5.01
CA ASP A 30 3.40 -6.03 -6.27
C ASP A 30 2.01 -5.37 -6.23
N PHE A 31 1.27 -5.54 -5.13
CA PHE A 31 -0.04 -4.91 -4.94
C PHE A 31 0.04 -3.37 -4.98
N VAL A 32 0.95 -2.77 -4.22
CA VAL A 32 1.13 -1.31 -4.16
C VAL A 32 1.58 -0.75 -5.50
N ASN A 33 2.53 -1.42 -6.17
CA ASN A 33 3.03 -0.98 -7.46
C ASN A 33 1.95 -1.03 -8.55
N LYS A 34 1.06 -2.04 -8.52
CA LYS A 34 -0.12 -2.08 -9.40
C LYS A 34 -1.06 -0.89 -9.19
N CYS A 35 -1.27 -0.46 -7.95
CA CYS A 35 -2.11 0.71 -7.64
C CYS A 35 -1.53 2.03 -8.16
N LEU A 36 -0.20 2.11 -8.31
CA LEU A 36 0.53 3.32 -8.67
C LEU A 36 0.86 3.44 -10.18
N ILE A 37 0.42 2.49 -11.01
CA ILE A 37 0.59 2.54 -12.47
C ILE A 37 0.00 3.85 -13.02
N LYS A 38 0.81 4.68 -13.67
CA LYS A 38 0.38 5.99 -14.20
C LYS A 38 -0.69 5.83 -15.28
N GLU A 39 -0.44 4.93 -16.23
CA GLU A 39 -1.29 4.70 -17.38
C GLU A 39 -2.63 4.10 -16.94
N THR A 40 -3.71 4.89 -17.08
CA THR A 40 -5.02 4.56 -16.51
C THR A 40 -5.61 3.30 -17.13
N SER A 41 -5.35 3.07 -18.42
CA SER A 41 -5.79 1.87 -19.14
C SER A 41 -5.09 0.59 -18.67
N SER A 42 -3.86 0.72 -18.16
CA SER A 42 -3.05 -0.40 -17.65
C SER A 42 -3.21 -0.63 -16.15
N ARG A 43 -3.80 0.34 -15.42
CA ARG A 43 -4.02 0.23 -13.98
C ARG A 43 -5.17 -0.73 -13.68
N PRO A 44 -4.97 -1.77 -12.85
CA PRO A 44 -6.04 -2.70 -12.50
C PRO A 44 -7.22 -1.98 -11.84
N LYS A 45 -8.43 -2.42 -12.17
CA LYS A 45 -9.65 -1.96 -11.52
C LYS A 45 -9.77 -2.58 -10.14
N TYR A 46 -10.63 -1.98 -9.32
CA TYR A 46 -10.89 -2.44 -7.96
C TYR A 46 -11.24 -3.94 -7.90
N THR A 47 -12.08 -4.43 -8.80
CA THR A 47 -12.47 -5.85 -8.86
C THR A 47 -11.29 -6.78 -9.12
N GLU A 48 -10.29 -6.35 -9.89
CA GLU A 48 -9.08 -7.12 -10.16
C GLU A 48 -8.12 -7.08 -8.97
N LEU A 49 -8.04 -5.94 -8.28
CA LEU A 49 -7.27 -5.79 -7.04
C LEU A 49 -7.82 -6.66 -5.91
N MET A 50 -9.14 -6.85 -5.83
CA MET A 50 -9.76 -7.75 -4.86
C MET A 50 -9.35 -9.22 -5.07
N GLU A 51 -9.03 -9.60 -6.30
CA GLU A 51 -8.57 -10.95 -6.62
C GLU A 51 -7.11 -11.19 -6.24
N HIS A 52 -6.35 -10.13 -5.94
CA HIS A 52 -4.94 -10.20 -5.60
C HIS A 52 -4.69 -10.91 -4.26
N ASN A 53 -3.59 -11.69 -4.20
CA ASN A 53 -3.22 -12.45 -3.00
C ASN A 53 -3.07 -11.56 -1.76
N PHE A 54 -2.44 -10.39 -1.91
CA PHE A 54 -2.33 -9.42 -0.83
C PHE A 54 -3.70 -9.00 -0.29
N PHE A 55 -4.66 -8.66 -1.17
CA PHE A 55 -5.99 -8.26 -0.74
C PHE A 55 -6.71 -9.41 -0.03
N LYS A 56 -6.76 -10.60 -0.64
CA LYS A 56 -7.45 -11.76 -0.05
C LYS A 56 -6.92 -12.18 1.32
N LYS A 57 -5.60 -12.09 1.52
CA LYS A 57 -4.97 -12.43 2.81
C LYS A 57 -5.28 -11.42 3.92
N ASN A 58 -5.30 -10.13 3.57
CA ASN A 58 -5.38 -9.03 4.55
C ASN A 58 -6.78 -8.39 4.65
N ASN A 59 -7.70 -8.70 3.73
CA ASN A 59 -9.11 -8.27 3.81
C ASN A 59 -9.87 -9.19 4.78
N VAL A 60 -9.50 -9.11 6.05
CA VAL A 60 -10.13 -9.88 7.13
C VAL A 60 -11.47 -9.23 7.46
N LEU A 61 -12.57 -9.94 7.18
CA LEU A 61 -13.93 -9.53 7.54
C LEU A 61 -14.42 -10.20 8.85
N ASP A 62 -13.62 -11.12 9.37
CA ASP A 62 -13.90 -11.83 10.61
C ASP A 62 -13.49 -10.98 11.81
N ALA A 63 -14.46 -10.61 12.65
CA ALA A 63 -14.26 -9.65 13.74
C ALA A 63 -13.24 -10.13 14.78
N ASP A 64 -13.18 -11.43 15.05
CA ASP A 64 -12.25 -12.01 16.03
C ASP A 64 -10.81 -11.94 15.51
N ARG A 65 -10.58 -12.32 14.25
CA ARG A 65 -9.28 -12.17 13.60
C ARG A 65 -8.85 -10.70 13.46
N MET A 66 -9.77 -9.79 13.15
CA MET A 66 -9.48 -8.35 13.12
C MET A 66 -9.01 -7.82 14.49
N LEU A 67 -9.61 -8.31 15.58
CA LEU A 67 -9.23 -7.92 16.94
C LEU A 67 -7.82 -8.40 17.28
N GLU A 68 -7.46 -9.62 16.87
CA GLU A 68 -6.12 -10.19 17.04
C GLU A 68 -5.05 -9.40 16.26
N GLU A 69 -5.31 -9.09 14.99
CA GLU A 69 -4.41 -8.30 14.15
C GLU A 69 -4.20 -6.89 14.72
N ARG A 70 -5.29 -6.25 15.18
CA ARG A 70 -5.21 -4.92 15.83
C ARG A 70 -4.38 -4.96 17.11
N SER A 71 -4.51 -6.01 17.91
CA SER A 71 -3.71 -6.21 19.13
C SER A 71 -2.23 -6.39 18.81
N THR A 72 -1.92 -7.23 17.81
CA THR A 72 -0.55 -7.49 17.35
C THR A 72 0.10 -6.21 16.82
N PHE A 73 -0.61 -5.47 15.96
CA PHE A 73 -0.13 -4.20 15.43
C PHE A 73 0.06 -3.15 16.53
N GLY A 74 -0.90 -3.01 17.46
CA GLY A 74 -0.77 -2.10 18.61
C GLY A 74 0.47 -2.39 19.45
N SER A 75 0.76 -3.66 19.69
CA SER A 75 1.97 -4.11 20.42
C SER A 75 3.26 -3.84 19.62
N TYR A 76 3.22 -3.92 18.29
CA TYR A 76 4.33 -3.52 17.44
C TYR A 76 4.58 -2.02 17.51
N VAL A 77 3.56 -1.19 17.29
CA VAL A 77 3.67 0.28 17.33
C VAL A 77 4.14 0.77 18.70
N ALA A 78 3.65 0.19 19.79
CA ALA A 78 4.10 0.53 21.14
C ALA A 78 5.60 0.25 21.39
N ARG A 79 6.22 -0.65 20.62
CA ARG A 79 7.67 -0.92 20.69
C ARG A 79 8.51 0.09 19.92
N PHE A 80 7.91 0.84 19.01
CA PHE A 80 8.55 1.88 18.21
C PHE A 80 7.77 3.19 18.38
N PRO A 81 7.79 3.79 19.59
CA PRO A 81 7.15 5.08 19.80
C PRO A 81 7.74 6.08 18.79
N SER A 82 6.87 6.77 18.07
CA SER A 82 7.28 7.85 17.17
C SER A 82 7.98 8.93 17.99
N ASP A 83 9.19 9.33 17.58
CA ASP A 83 9.88 10.52 18.10
C ASP A 83 9.06 11.81 17.82
#